data_AF-A0ABD2H620-F1
#
_entry.id   AF-A0ABD2H620-F1
#
_cell.length_a   1.000
_cell.length_b   1.000
_cell.length_c   1.000
_cell.angle_alpha   90.00
_cell.angle_beta   90.00
_cell.angle_gamma   90.00
#
_symmetry.space_group_name_H-M   'P 1'
#
loop_
_entity.id
_entity.type
_entity.pdbx_description
1 polymer ?
#
loop_
_entity_poly.entity_id
_entity_poly.type
_entity_poly.pdbx_seq_one_letter_code
_entity_poly.pdbx_strand_id
1 'polypeptide(L)'
;MEAVLRNLSSTAELLAVAARSIAVEQWDKQTLSRAFHWARYCEHLFSRFHNNTTIKRVMEKQLELTNESLRAVFPGYSDICFSDLFQCQHLLLMGLLKNPDLPISIMKILFDTASPVNNQQSDYQDVTGFCSRIIQCKSACKVLSPLTDLSGADAEVQGAVLMERLEDLLSGGGEAGQSTL
;
A
#
# COMPACT_ATOMS: atom_id res chain seq x y z
N MET A 1 4.68 -27.83 -0.66
CA MET A 1 4.09 -26.88 -1.64
C MET A 1 2.68 -26.48 -1.25
N GLU A 2 1.83 -27.43 -0.86
CA GLU A 2 0.40 -27.21 -0.53
C GLU A 2 0.12 -26.07 0.46
N ALA A 3 0.86 -25.98 1.57
CA ALA A 3 0.66 -24.90 2.55
C ALA A 3 0.84 -23.50 1.94
N VAL A 4 1.78 -23.34 1.00
CA VAL A 4 2.01 -22.07 0.30
C VAL A 4 0.84 -21.74 -0.62
N LEU A 5 0.30 -22.73 -1.34
CA LEU A 5 -0.84 -22.55 -2.23
C LEU A 5 -2.11 -22.19 -1.47
N ARG A 6 -2.33 -22.82 -0.30
CA ARG A 6 -3.43 -22.46 0.60
C ARG A 6 -3.28 -21.04 1.10
N ASN A 7 -2.10 -20.65 1.57
CA ASN A 7 -1.84 -19.29 2.04
C ASN A 7 -2.03 -18.25 0.91
N LEU A 8 -1.68 -18.61 -0.33
CA LEU A 8 -1.92 -17.78 -1.51
C LEU A 8 -3.42 -17.58 -1.75
N SER A 9 -4.22 -18.67 -1.72
CA SER A 9 -5.69 -18.58 -1.82
C SER A 9 -6.27 -17.69 -0.72
N SER A 10 -5.90 -17.94 0.54
CA SER A 10 -6.37 -17.15 1.68
C SER A 10 -5.98 -15.67 1.58
N THR A 11 -4.83 -15.35 0.97
CA THR A 11 -4.44 -13.95 0.74
C THR A 11 -5.27 -13.31 -0.38
N ALA A 12 -5.56 -14.04 -1.46
CA ALA A 12 -6.46 -13.55 -2.51
C ALA A 12 -7.89 -13.31 -2.00
N GLU A 13 -8.39 -14.21 -1.15
CA GLU A 13 -9.67 -14.05 -0.44
C GLU A 13 -9.65 -12.83 0.47
N LEU A 14 -8.58 -12.64 1.25
CA LEU A 14 -8.39 -11.47 2.10
C LEU A 14 -8.43 -10.16 1.29
N LEU A 15 -7.78 -10.11 0.12
CA LEU A 15 -7.81 -8.95 -0.77
C LEU A 15 -9.23 -8.66 -1.28
N ALA A 16 -9.98 -9.71 -1.64
CA ALA A 16 -11.36 -9.57 -2.06
C ALA A 16 -12.26 -9.03 -0.92
N VAL A 17 -12.11 -9.60 0.28
CA VAL A 17 -12.83 -9.14 1.49
C VAL A 17 -12.51 -7.68 1.78
N ALA A 18 -11.22 -7.32 1.78
CA ALA A 18 -10.76 -5.95 2.04
C ALA A 18 -11.39 -4.95 1.07
N ALA A 19 -11.55 -5.32 -0.21
CA ALA A 19 -12.05 -4.43 -1.25
C ALA A 19 -13.58 -4.38 -1.37
N ARG A 20 -14.29 -5.44 -0.96
CA ARG A 20 -15.70 -5.65 -1.36
C ARG A 20 -16.65 -6.05 -0.24
N SER A 21 -16.14 -6.47 0.92
CA SER A 21 -16.99 -7.02 1.98
C SER A 21 -17.24 -5.98 3.07
N ILE A 22 -18.49 -5.95 3.55
CA ILE A 22 -18.89 -5.21 4.76
C ILE A 22 -18.19 -5.74 6.03
N ALA A 23 -17.66 -6.98 5.99
CA ALA A 23 -16.91 -7.55 7.12
C ALA A 23 -15.69 -6.70 7.54
N VAL A 24 -15.21 -5.80 6.67
CA VAL A 24 -14.17 -4.82 6.99
C VAL A 24 -14.57 -3.89 8.13
N GLU A 25 -15.88 -3.66 8.34
CA GLU A 25 -16.39 -2.83 9.44
C GLU A 25 -15.91 -3.34 10.82
N GLN A 26 -15.72 -4.65 10.95
CA GLN A 26 -15.31 -5.31 12.19
C GLN A 26 -13.79 -5.41 12.36
N TRP A 27 -13.00 -4.88 11.42
CA TRP A 27 -11.55 -4.95 11.50
C TRP A 27 -11.02 -4.07 12.61
N ASP A 28 -10.07 -4.62 13.37
CA ASP A 28 -9.29 -3.92 14.36
C ASP A 28 -7.82 -3.74 13.90
N LYS A 29 -7.02 -3.07 14.73
CA LYS A 29 -5.58 -2.85 14.45
C LYS A 29 -4.85 -4.17 14.21
N GLN A 30 -5.18 -5.22 14.95
CA GLN A 30 -4.50 -6.50 14.84
C GLN A 30 -4.83 -7.22 13.53
N THR A 31 -6.10 -7.21 13.13
CA THR A 31 -6.59 -7.75 11.85
C THR A 31 -5.94 -7.02 10.68
N LEU A 32 -5.88 -5.69 10.75
CA LEU A 32 -5.20 -4.86 9.75
C LEU A 32 -3.71 -5.23 9.65
N SER A 33 -2.99 -5.29 10.76
CA SER A 33 -1.56 -5.61 10.78
C SER A 33 -1.29 -7.02 10.23
N ARG A 34 -2.12 -8.00 10.60
CA ARG A 34 -2.05 -9.37 10.07
C ARG A 34 -2.33 -9.42 8.57
N ALA A 35 -3.28 -8.62 8.07
CA ALA A 35 -3.59 -8.55 6.66
C ALA A 35 -2.38 -8.04 5.84
N PHE A 36 -1.73 -6.98 6.30
CA PHE A 36 -0.51 -6.47 5.67
C PHE A 36 0.66 -7.46 5.75
N HIS A 37 0.76 -8.24 6.81
CA HIS A 37 1.75 -9.32 6.91
C HIS A 37 1.53 -10.42 5.86
N TRP A 38 0.29 -10.85 5.64
CA TRP A 38 -0.03 -11.81 4.58
C TRP A 38 0.23 -11.25 3.18
N ALA A 39 -0.10 -9.98 2.95
CA ALA A 39 0.22 -9.31 1.70
C ALA A 39 1.74 -9.27 1.45
N ARG A 40 2.53 -8.91 2.46
CA ARG A 40 4.00 -8.94 2.39
C ARG A 40 4.56 -10.34 2.17
N TYR A 41 3.94 -11.36 2.77
CA TYR A 41 4.30 -12.75 2.50
C TYR A 41 4.14 -13.10 1.02
N CYS A 42 3.06 -12.65 0.37
CA CYS A 42 2.85 -12.88 -1.07
C CYS A 42 3.87 -12.13 -1.95
N GLU A 43 4.29 -10.92 -1.56
CA GLU A 43 5.40 -10.22 -2.22
C GLU A 43 6.69 -11.03 -2.14
N HIS A 44 7.00 -11.63 -0.98
CA HIS A 44 8.16 -12.52 -0.83
C HIS A 44 8.04 -13.78 -1.69
N LEU A 45 6.84 -14.35 -1.83
CA LEU A 45 6.61 -15.47 -2.73
C LEU A 45 6.90 -15.08 -4.18
N PHE A 46 6.44 -13.91 -4.62
CA PHE A 46 6.74 -13.39 -5.95
C PHE A 46 8.26 -13.23 -6.14
N SER A 47 8.93 -12.50 -5.25
CA SER A 47 10.38 -12.30 -5.32
C SER A 47 11.16 -13.61 -5.38
N ARG A 48 10.70 -14.64 -4.66
CA ARG A 48 11.35 -15.96 -4.64
C ARG A 48 11.10 -16.80 -5.89
N PHE A 49 9.88 -16.77 -6.43
CA PHE A 49 9.44 -17.75 -7.43
C PHE A 49 9.15 -17.18 -8.82
N HIS A 50 9.25 -15.86 -9.04
CA HIS A 50 8.96 -15.26 -10.36
C HIS A 50 9.79 -15.83 -11.52
N ASN A 51 11.04 -16.22 -11.27
CA ASN A 51 11.92 -16.86 -12.27
C ASN A 51 11.76 -18.39 -12.35
N ASN A 52 11.04 -19.01 -11.43
CA ASN A 52 10.81 -20.46 -11.44
C ASN A 52 9.50 -20.78 -12.16
N THR A 53 9.58 -21.08 -13.46
CA THR A 53 8.42 -21.30 -14.33
C THR A 53 7.50 -22.44 -13.87
N THR A 54 8.05 -23.50 -13.29
CA THR A 54 7.26 -24.64 -12.79
C THR A 54 6.42 -24.24 -11.58
N ILE A 55 7.04 -23.62 -10.57
CA ILE A 55 6.34 -23.21 -9.35
C ILE A 55 5.37 -22.06 -9.64
N LYS A 56 5.78 -21.11 -10.49
CA LYS A 56 4.92 -20.02 -10.97
C LYS A 56 3.63 -20.56 -11.58
N ARG A 57 3.72 -21.53 -12.51
CA ARG A 57 2.53 -22.13 -13.15
C ARG A 57 1.56 -22.77 -12.15
N VAL A 58 2.10 -23.44 -11.12
CA VAL A 58 1.28 -24.04 -10.06
C VAL A 58 0.57 -22.97 -9.23
N MET A 59 1.25 -21.86 -8.93
CA MET A 59 0.65 -20.73 -8.22
C MET A 59 -0.40 -20.00 -9.06
N GLU A 60 -0.12 -19.79 -10.36
CA GLU A 60 -1.10 -19.25 -11.31
C GLU A 60 -2.35 -20.12 -11.37
N LYS A 61 -2.18 -21.44 -11.45
CA LYS A 61 -3.34 -22.35 -11.47
C LYS A 61 -4.16 -22.28 -10.18
N GLN A 62 -3.49 -22.15 -9.03
CA GLN A 62 -4.19 -21.96 -7.76
C GLN A 62 -4.96 -20.64 -7.73
N LEU A 63 -4.37 -19.55 -8.22
CA LEU A 63 -5.04 -18.24 -8.31
C LEU A 63 -6.25 -18.29 -9.24
N GLU A 64 -6.17 -18.97 -10.39
CA GLU A 64 -7.32 -19.16 -11.29
C GLU A 64 -8.50 -19.80 -10.57
N LEU A 65 -8.27 -20.89 -9.83
CA LEU A 65 -9.31 -21.59 -9.08
C LEU A 65 -9.91 -20.71 -7.98
N THR A 66 -9.06 -19.98 -7.26
CA THR A 66 -9.52 -19.04 -6.22
C THR A 66 -10.33 -17.89 -6.86
N ASN A 67 -9.88 -17.33 -7.98
CA ASN A 67 -10.57 -16.24 -8.70
C ASN A 67 -11.94 -16.69 -9.21
N GLU A 68 -12.07 -17.93 -9.72
CA GLU A 68 -13.37 -18.51 -10.09
C GLU A 68 -14.34 -18.53 -8.91
N SER A 69 -13.89 -18.98 -7.74
CA SER A 69 -14.70 -18.97 -6.53
C SER A 69 -15.06 -17.55 -6.08
N LEU A 70 -14.11 -16.61 -6.15
CA LEU A 70 -14.32 -15.23 -5.72
C LEU A 70 -15.28 -14.47 -6.64
N ARG A 71 -15.23 -14.71 -7.96
CA ARG A 71 -16.18 -14.15 -8.93
C ARG A 71 -17.63 -14.55 -8.64
N ALA A 72 -17.85 -15.75 -8.12
CA ALA A 72 -19.18 -16.22 -7.75
C ALA A 72 -19.73 -15.52 -6.47
N VAL A 73 -18.84 -15.04 -5.60
CA VAL A 73 -19.21 -14.45 -4.30
C VAL A 73 -19.25 -12.92 -4.35
N PHE A 74 -18.34 -12.28 -5.08
CA PHE A 74 -18.16 -10.83 -5.09
C PHE A 74 -18.47 -10.22 -6.47
N PRO A 75 -19.62 -9.54 -6.65
CA PRO A 75 -19.93 -8.83 -7.89
C PRO A 75 -18.88 -7.78 -8.24
N GLY A 76 -18.43 -7.76 -9.50
CA GLY A 76 -17.41 -6.82 -9.96
C GLY A 76 -16.00 -7.10 -9.40
N TYR A 77 -15.75 -8.31 -8.90
CA TYR A 77 -14.41 -8.76 -8.55
C TYR A 77 -13.44 -8.64 -9.73
N SER A 78 -12.21 -8.24 -9.44
CA SER A 78 -11.10 -8.18 -10.40
C SER A 78 -10.12 -9.27 -10.05
N ASP A 79 -9.87 -10.16 -11.02
CA ASP A 79 -9.00 -11.31 -10.86
C ASP A 79 -7.58 -10.90 -10.48
N ILE A 80 -7.02 -11.62 -9.50
CA ILE A 80 -5.63 -11.42 -9.07
C ILE A 80 -4.75 -12.36 -9.89
N CYS A 81 -3.75 -11.79 -10.56
CA CYS A 81 -2.74 -12.52 -11.31
C CYS A 81 -1.46 -12.70 -10.49
N PHE A 82 -0.61 -13.66 -10.90
CA PHE A 82 0.67 -13.88 -10.22
C PHE A 82 1.58 -12.65 -10.25
N SER A 83 1.53 -11.84 -11.32
CA SER A 83 2.25 -10.57 -11.40
C SER A 83 1.89 -9.64 -10.26
N ASP A 84 0.63 -9.60 -9.85
CA ASP A 84 0.11 -8.61 -8.91
C ASP A 84 0.60 -8.85 -7.48
N LEU A 85 1.08 -10.07 -7.20
CA LEU A 85 1.70 -10.42 -5.93
C LEU A 85 2.90 -9.54 -5.60
N PHE A 86 3.59 -8.97 -6.60
CA PHE A 86 4.71 -8.05 -6.38
C PHE A 86 4.33 -6.75 -5.64
N GLN A 87 3.04 -6.40 -5.69
CA GLN A 87 2.47 -5.19 -5.09
C GLN A 87 1.30 -5.53 -4.17
N CYS A 88 1.32 -6.72 -3.56
CA CYS A 88 0.19 -7.22 -2.80
C CYS A 88 -0.21 -6.28 -1.64
N GLN A 89 0.75 -5.64 -0.96
CA GLN A 89 0.44 -4.65 0.09
C GLN A 89 -0.24 -3.41 -0.48
N HIS A 90 0.16 -2.98 -1.68
CA HIS A 90 -0.48 -1.87 -2.39
C HIS A 90 -1.91 -2.22 -2.80
N LEU A 91 -2.14 -3.44 -3.32
CA LEU A 91 -3.48 -3.92 -3.65
C LEU A 91 -4.39 -3.96 -2.42
N LEU A 92 -3.88 -4.46 -1.29
CA LEU A 92 -4.62 -4.48 -0.03
C LEU A 92 -5.01 -3.07 0.39
N LEU A 93 -4.05 -2.14 0.37
CA LEU A 93 -4.30 -0.75 0.74
C LEU A 93 -5.33 -0.09 -0.19
N MET A 94 -5.23 -0.31 -1.50
CA MET A 94 -6.20 0.21 -2.47
C MET A 94 -7.58 -0.42 -2.32
N GLY A 95 -7.66 -1.70 -1.98
CA GLY A 95 -8.91 -2.36 -1.63
C GLY A 95 -9.58 -1.70 -0.43
N LEU A 96 -8.83 -1.56 0.67
CA LEU A 96 -9.32 -0.94 1.90
C LEU A 96 -9.80 0.50 1.67
N LEU A 97 -8.98 1.34 1.04
CA LEU A 97 -9.33 2.76 0.83
C LEU A 97 -10.50 2.97 -0.13
N LYS A 98 -10.83 1.99 -0.98
CA LYS A 98 -11.99 2.04 -1.89
C LYS A 98 -13.24 1.40 -1.28
N ASN A 99 -13.10 0.70 -0.15
CA ASN A 99 -14.22 0.05 0.51
C ASN A 99 -15.02 1.08 1.34
N PRO A 100 -16.31 1.31 1.06
CA PRO A 100 -17.13 2.27 1.79
C PRO A 100 -17.34 1.89 3.26
N ASP A 101 -17.22 0.60 3.60
CA ASP A 101 -17.42 0.08 4.95
C ASP A 101 -16.14 0.14 5.80
N LEU A 102 -15.06 0.77 5.30
CA LEU A 102 -13.81 0.93 6.05
C LEU A 102 -14.03 1.79 7.30
N PRO A 103 -13.76 1.27 8.51
CA PRO A 103 -13.91 2.06 9.73
C PRO A 103 -13.00 3.27 9.78
N ILE A 104 -13.52 4.39 10.27
CA ILE A 104 -12.73 5.61 10.53
C ILE A 104 -11.57 5.33 11.50
N SER A 105 -11.72 4.39 12.44
CA SER A 105 -10.65 3.96 13.34
C SER A 105 -9.45 3.35 12.59
N ILE A 106 -9.71 2.49 11.60
CA ILE A 106 -8.70 1.91 10.72
C ILE A 106 -8.08 2.99 9.84
N MET A 107 -8.90 3.90 9.30
CA MET A 107 -8.39 5.03 8.53
C MET A 107 -7.45 5.89 9.38
N LYS A 108 -7.82 6.22 10.61
CA LYS A 108 -6.95 6.96 11.55
C LYS A 108 -5.62 6.25 11.76
N ILE A 109 -5.60 4.93 11.94
CA ILE A 109 -4.35 4.16 12.09
C ILE A 109 -3.47 4.30 10.84
N LEU A 110 -4.05 4.14 9.64
CA LEU A 110 -3.30 4.22 8.38
C LEU A 110 -2.67 5.61 8.13
N PHE A 111 -3.33 6.67 8.61
CA PHE A 111 -2.90 8.06 8.45
C PHE A 111 -2.27 8.67 9.72
N ASP A 112 -2.08 7.87 10.78
CA ASP A 112 -1.55 8.38 12.03
C ASP A 112 -0.11 8.87 11.84
N THR A 113 0.16 10.12 12.22
CA THR A 113 1.48 10.75 12.17
C THR A 113 2.14 10.79 13.56
N ALA A 114 1.42 10.44 14.62
CA ALA A 114 1.84 10.62 16.00
C ALA A 114 2.72 9.48 16.54
N SER A 115 2.93 8.40 15.79
CA SER A 115 3.76 7.29 16.24
C SER A 115 5.20 7.43 15.70
N PRO A 116 6.17 7.92 16.50
CA PRO A 116 7.56 7.54 16.26
C PRO A 116 7.63 6.03 16.37
N VAL A 117 8.31 5.39 15.41
CA VAL A 117 8.55 3.95 15.34
C VAL A 117 9.02 3.43 16.70
N ASN A 118 8.07 2.97 17.53
CA ASN A 118 8.41 2.33 18.78
C ASN A 118 8.68 0.87 18.41
N ASN A 119 9.97 0.54 18.28
CA ASN A 119 10.47 -0.81 18.06
C ASN A 119 10.23 -1.68 19.32
N GLN A 120 8.99 -1.82 19.77
CA GLN A 120 8.64 -2.77 20.82
C GLN A 120 7.70 -3.85 20.28
N GLN A 121 8.29 -5.03 20.14
CA GLN A 121 7.69 -6.34 20.42
C GLN A 121 6.33 -6.64 19.76
N SER A 122 6.17 -6.38 18.47
CA SER A 122 5.10 -6.98 17.67
C SER A 122 5.73 -7.83 16.58
N ASP A 123 5.34 -9.11 16.50
CA ASP A 123 5.74 -10.02 15.41
C ASP A 123 5.27 -9.53 14.03
N TYR A 124 4.37 -8.54 14.02
CA TYR A 124 3.82 -7.91 12.82
C TYR A 124 4.32 -6.47 12.66
N GLN A 125 4.62 -6.09 11.41
CA GLN A 125 5.05 -4.75 11.04
C GLN A 125 4.01 -3.71 11.46
N ASP A 126 4.48 -2.59 12.02
CA ASP A 126 3.60 -1.49 12.36
C ASP A 126 3.07 -0.83 11.08
N VAL A 127 1.76 -0.96 10.89
CA VAL A 127 0.98 -0.38 9.77
C VAL A 127 0.53 1.04 10.08
N THR A 128 0.81 1.52 11.29
CA THR A 128 0.51 2.89 11.72
C THR A 128 1.26 3.89 10.85
N GLY A 129 0.56 4.88 10.31
CA GLY A 129 1.15 5.91 9.45
C GLY A 129 1.64 5.43 8.09
N PHE A 130 1.18 4.26 7.61
CA PHE A 130 1.59 3.75 6.30
C PHE A 130 1.23 4.70 5.16
N CYS A 131 0.01 5.27 5.17
CA CYS A 131 -0.41 6.28 4.20
C CYS A 131 0.38 7.59 4.37
N SER A 132 0.64 8.00 5.61
CA SER A 132 1.41 9.22 5.90
C SER A 132 2.81 9.15 5.29
N ARG A 133 3.46 7.99 5.37
CA ARG A 133 4.76 7.75 4.73
C ARG A 133 4.68 7.80 3.21
N ILE A 134 3.65 7.21 2.61
CA ILE A 134 3.44 7.26 1.15
C ILE A 134 3.23 8.73 0.71
N ILE A 135 2.44 9.50 1.47
CA ILE A 135 2.20 10.92 1.20
C ILE A 135 3.52 11.70 1.31
N GLN A 136 4.31 11.48 2.35
CA GLN A 136 5.61 12.12 2.55
C GLN A 136 6.58 11.78 1.41
N CYS A 137 6.66 10.52 0.98
CA CYS A 137 7.49 10.13 -0.16
C CYS A 137 7.01 10.82 -1.44
N LYS A 138 5.70 10.85 -1.71
CA LYS A 138 5.14 11.50 -2.89
C LYS A 138 5.36 13.02 -2.88
N SER A 139 5.19 13.67 -1.73
CA SER A 139 5.44 15.11 -1.60
C SER A 139 6.91 15.42 -1.77
N ALA A 140 7.81 14.64 -1.16
CA ALA A 140 9.25 14.77 -1.36
C ALA A 140 9.63 14.59 -2.83
N CYS A 141 9.13 13.55 -3.51
CA CYS A 141 9.37 13.37 -4.95
C CYS A 141 8.85 14.55 -5.78
N LYS A 142 7.70 15.14 -5.44
CA LYS A 142 7.17 16.32 -6.13
C LYS A 142 8.05 17.56 -5.94
N VAL A 143 8.63 17.73 -4.76
CA VAL A 143 9.58 18.81 -4.47
C VAL A 143 10.89 18.60 -5.22
N LEU A 144 11.36 17.34 -5.31
CA LEU A 144 12.66 16.98 -5.86
C LEU A 144 12.66 16.73 -7.38
N SER A 145 11.52 16.40 -8.01
CA SER A 145 11.44 16.05 -9.44
C SER A 145 11.99 17.11 -10.42
N PRO A 146 11.95 18.42 -10.14
CA PRO A 146 12.57 19.41 -11.02
C PRO A 146 14.11 19.42 -10.94
N LEU A 147 14.68 18.85 -9.88
CA LEU A 147 16.14 18.79 -9.69
C LEU A 147 16.76 17.62 -10.46
N THR A 148 15.99 16.58 -10.79
CA THR A 148 16.47 15.49 -11.63
C THR A 148 16.80 15.93 -13.05
N ASP A 149 16.21 17.03 -13.53
CA ASP A 149 16.53 17.63 -14.85
C ASP A 149 17.85 18.43 -14.83
N LEU A 150 18.39 18.71 -13.64
CA LEU A 150 19.68 19.40 -13.43
C LEU A 150 20.84 18.41 -13.27
N SER A 151 20.69 17.17 -13.72
CA SER A 151 21.69 16.10 -13.68
C SER A 151 22.93 16.48 -14.51
N GLY A 152 23.81 17.30 -13.95
CA GLY A 152 24.99 17.89 -14.60
C GLY A 152 25.39 19.26 -14.04
N ALA A 153 24.50 19.94 -13.30
CA ALA A 153 24.80 21.15 -12.56
C ALA A 153 25.59 20.85 -11.28
N ASP A 154 26.38 21.82 -10.83
CA ASP A 154 27.11 21.75 -9.56
C ASP A 154 26.13 21.60 -8.36
N ALA A 155 26.56 20.85 -7.34
CA ALA A 155 25.72 20.55 -6.18
C ALA A 155 25.28 21.80 -5.41
N GLU A 156 26.09 22.87 -5.43
CA GLU A 156 25.76 24.15 -4.80
C GLU A 156 24.58 24.82 -5.51
N VAL A 157 24.54 24.75 -6.84
CA VAL A 157 23.44 25.29 -7.66
C VAL A 157 22.16 24.50 -7.43
N GLN A 158 22.24 23.17 -7.38
CA GLN A 158 21.09 22.32 -7.08
C GLN A 158 20.54 22.60 -5.67
N GLY A 159 21.42 22.84 -4.69
CA GLY A 159 21.05 23.21 -3.32
C GLY A 159 20.34 24.56 -3.24
N ALA A 160 20.84 25.58 -3.95
CA ALA A 160 20.23 26.90 -4.01
C ALA A 160 18.82 26.86 -4.63
N VAL A 161 18.65 26.16 -5.75
CA VAL A 161 17.35 26.00 -6.43
C VAL A 161 16.34 25.23 -5.56
N LEU A 162 16.80 24.23 -4.79
CA LEU A 162 15.95 23.53 -3.83
C LEU A 162 15.47 24.46 -2.72
N MET A 163 16.37 25.26 -2.15
CA MET A 163 16.04 26.20 -1.07
C MET A 163 15.03 27.25 -1.51
N GLU A 164 15.23 27.87 -2.68
CA GLU A 164 14.28 28.84 -3.27
C GLU A 164 12.89 28.22 -3.43
N ARG A 165 12.81 27.00 -3.97
CA ARG A 165 11.52 26.29 -4.12
C ARG A 165 10.85 25.96 -2.80
N LEU A 166 11.63 25.58 -1.78
CA LEU A 166 11.08 25.31 -0.44
C LEU A 166 10.52 26.59 0.17
N GLU A 167 11.21 27.72 -0.01
CA GLU A 167 10.75 29.03 0.45
C GLU A 167 9.45 29.47 -0.24
N ASP A 168 9.34 29.29 -1.56
CA ASP A 168 8.12 29.55 -2.32
C ASP A 168 6.94 28.70 -1.83
N LEU A 169 7.16 27.40 -1.63
CA LEU A 169 6.12 26.46 -1.18
C LEU A 169 5.65 26.75 0.25
N LEU A 170 6.56 27.17 1.12
CA LEU A 170 6.24 27.55 2.50
C LEU A 170 5.55 28.91 2.58
N SER A 171 5.88 29.84 1.68
CA SER A 171 5.28 31.18 1.62
C SER A 171 3.88 31.17 1.00
N GLY A 172 3.64 30.32 -0.02
CA GLY A 172 2.32 30.19 -0.68
C GLY A 172 1.27 29.38 0.09
N GLY A 173 1.66 28.66 1.14
CA GLY A 173 0.75 27.82 1.94
C GLY A 173 -0.12 28.58 2.95
N GLY A 174 0.14 29.88 3.17
CA GLY A 174 -0.54 30.71 4.16
C GLY A 174 -1.84 31.37 3.70
N GLU A 175 -2.15 31.39 2.39
CA GLU A 175 -3.26 32.18 1.84
C GLU A 175 -4.55 31.39 1.53
N ALA A 176 -4.72 30.18 2.07
CA ALA A 176 -5.99 29.45 1.97
C ALA A 176 -7.00 29.80 3.09
N GLY A 177 -6.83 30.94 3.76
CA GLY A 177 -7.61 31.30 4.94
C GLY A 177 -7.76 32.80 5.15
N GLN A 178 -7.98 33.58 4.09
CA GLN A 178 -8.50 34.95 4.20
C GLN A 178 -8.89 35.51 2.81
N SER A 179 -10.19 35.47 2.50
CA SER A 179 -10.95 36.41 1.66
C SER A 179 -12.42 35.94 1.64
N THR A 180 -13.26 36.33 2.61
CA THR A 180 -14.21 37.48 2.57
C THR A 180 -15.24 37.31 1.43
N LEU A 181 -16.54 37.13 1.70
CA LEU A 181 -17.47 37.99 2.45
C LEU A 181 -18.48 37.18 3.29
#